data_AF-A0A6D2GDT6-F1
#
_entry.id   AF-A0A6D2GDT6-F1
#
_cell.length_a   1.000
_cell.length_b   1.000
_cell.length_c   1.000
_cell.angle_alpha   90.00
_cell.angle_beta   90.00
_cell.angle_gamma   90.00
#
_symmetry.space_group_name_H-M   'P 1'
#
loop_
_entity.id
_entity.type
_entity.pdbx_description
1 polymer ?
#
loop_
_entity_poly.entity_id
_entity_poly.type
_entity_poly.pdbx_seq_one_letter_code
_entity_poly.pdbx_strand_id
1 'polypeptide(L)'
;MYIHAQKNMDTEVLNNRTTDVKVDHTETIGNNQRVTVGTGQTVKVGSKKEGGHDQTITVANDRRITVRNDQTVRVKHDRVVNISHDEGLYVKNDRKVTVEGKQEQSTTGDHISLVKGTHSLEVKGDLARKVAGALGIKVRNEIVLESGGNITLKVGGSFIVIHAGGGGYHGAENQSQQWWQSGDTGTGPATGGAEGAGR
;
A
#
# COMPACT_ATOMS: atom_id res chain seq x y z
N MET A 1 40.25 -31.46 31.67
CA MET A 1 40.12 -31.18 33.12
C MET A 1 38.66 -31.35 33.49
N TYR A 2 38.36 -32.04 34.59
CA TYR A 2 37.00 -32.15 35.13
C TYR A 2 36.97 -31.39 36.46
N ILE A 3 36.04 -30.46 36.62
CA ILE A 3 35.84 -29.71 37.85
C ILE A 3 34.40 -29.96 38.29
N HIS A 4 34.22 -30.33 39.55
CA HIS A 4 32.92 -30.56 40.16
C HIS A 4 32.83 -29.77 41.47
N ALA A 5 31.70 -29.09 41.68
CA ALA A 5 31.37 -28.44 42.94
C ALA A 5 29.99 -28.93 43.40
N GLN A 6 29.85 -29.24 44.69
CA GLN A 6 28.59 -29.72 45.29
C GLN A 6 27.67 -28.59 45.80
N LYS A 7 28.22 -27.40 45.99
CA LYS A 7 27.49 -26.19 46.41
C LYS A 7 27.72 -25.09 45.39
N ASN A 8 28.50 -24.08 45.75
CA ASN A 8 28.77 -22.92 44.92
C ASN A 8 30.15 -23.04 44.27
N MET A 9 30.28 -22.42 43.10
CA MET A 9 31.56 -22.13 42.47
C MET A 9 31.49 -20.67 42.01
N ASP A 10 32.30 -19.82 42.63
CA ASP A 10 32.44 -18.42 42.26
C ASP A 10 33.72 -18.23 41.45
N THR A 11 33.67 -17.41 40.40
CA THR A 11 34.85 -17.08 39.59
C THR A 11 34.92 -15.57 39.43
N GLU A 12 35.92 -14.96 40.06
CA GLU A 12 36.22 -13.55 39.93
C GLU A 12 37.48 -13.37 39.08
N VAL A 13 37.43 -12.47 38.11
CA VAL A 13 38.57 -12.12 37.27
C VAL A 13 38.66 -10.59 37.24
N LEU A 14 39.70 -10.03 37.85
CA LEU A 14 39.89 -8.58 38.01
C LEU A 14 40.36 -7.86 36.74
N ASN A 15 40.82 -8.62 35.74
CA ASN A 15 41.28 -8.11 34.46
C ASN A 15 40.52 -8.83 33.34
N ASN A 16 41.22 -9.57 32.47
CA ASN A 16 40.62 -10.19 31.30
C ASN A 16 40.46 -11.70 31.47
N ARG A 17 39.30 -12.23 31.05
CA ARG A 17 39.07 -13.67 30.86
C ARG A 17 38.83 -13.95 29.38
N THR A 18 39.57 -14.89 28.81
CA THR A 18 39.34 -15.41 27.46
C THR A 18 38.97 -16.89 27.55
N THR A 19 37.95 -17.32 26.80
CA THR A 19 37.60 -18.73 26.63
C THR A 19 37.66 -19.05 25.14
N ASP A 20 38.49 -20.02 24.77
CA ASP A 20 38.65 -20.50 23.40
C ASP A 20 38.28 -22.00 23.34
N VAL A 21 37.34 -22.36 22.48
CA VAL A 21 36.86 -23.74 22.32
C VAL A 21 36.98 -24.10 20.84
N LYS A 22 37.81 -25.11 20.53
CA LYS A 22 38.22 -25.43 19.15
C LYS A 22 37.25 -26.32 18.38
N VAL A 23 36.41 -27.06 19.09
CA VAL A 23 35.50 -28.06 18.50
C VAL A 23 34.07 -27.69 18.89
N ASP A 24 33.57 -28.21 20.02
CA ASP A 24 32.19 -28.03 20.44
C ASP A 24 32.10 -27.43 21.85
N HIS A 25 31.10 -26.57 22.06
CA HIS A 25 30.70 -26.07 23.37
C HIS A 25 29.24 -26.41 23.62
N THR A 26 28.94 -26.99 24.77
CA THR A 26 27.57 -27.26 25.23
C THR A 26 27.42 -26.76 26.65
N GLU A 27 26.39 -25.95 26.88
CA GLU A 27 26.02 -25.43 28.19
C GLU A 27 24.56 -25.80 28.47
N THR A 28 24.27 -26.27 29.69
CA THR A 28 22.92 -26.62 30.11
C THR A 28 22.67 -26.01 31.48
N ILE A 29 21.65 -25.18 31.57
CA ILE A 29 21.23 -24.53 32.82
C ILE A 29 19.92 -25.17 33.25
N GLY A 30 19.92 -25.85 34.41
CA GLY A 30 18.74 -26.59 34.89
C GLY A 30 17.62 -25.71 35.47
N ASN A 31 17.90 -24.44 35.75
CA ASN A 31 16.92 -23.49 36.28
C ASN A 31 17.02 -22.15 35.53
N ASN A 32 17.46 -21.07 36.19
CA ASN A 32 17.47 -19.74 35.61
C ASN A 32 18.88 -19.30 35.21
N GLN A 33 18.98 -18.66 34.04
CA GLN A 33 20.18 -17.95 33.59
C GLN A 33 19.89 -16.45 33.53
N ARG A 34 20.76 -15.63 34.15
CA ARG A 34 20.75 -14.18 34.03
C ARG A 34 22.10 -13.72 33.48
N VAL A 35 22.08 -13.01 32.37
CA VAL A 35 23.26 -12.39 31.76
C VAL A 35 23.08 -10.87 31.80
N THR A 36 24.05 -10.17 32.40
CA THR A 36 24.09 -8.72 32.44
C THR A 36 25.39 -8.25 31.81
N VAL A 37 25.30 -7.34 30.83
CA VAL A 37 26.47 -6.76 30.15
C VAL A 37 26.42 -5.25 30.32
N GLY A 38 27.48 -4.65 30.86
CA GLY A 38 27.50 -3.23 31.24
C GLY A 38 27.67 -2.26 30.07
N THR A 39 28.50 -2.62 29.08
CA THR A 39 28.90 -1.71 28.00
C THR A 39 28.38 -2.14 26.64
N GLY A 40 28.70 -3.36 26.20
CA GLY A 40 28.32 -3.83 24.87
C GLY A 40 28.48 -5.33 24.71
N GLN A 41 27.62 -5.91 23.89
CA GLN A 41 27.63 -7.32 23.54
C GLN A 41 27.62 -7.45 22.02
N THR A 42 28.54 -8.25 21.48
CA THR A 42 28.57 -8.60 20.07
C THR A 42 28.39 -10.11 19.95
N VAL A 43 27.38 -10.53 19.20
CA VAL A 43 27.16 -11.94 18.85
C VAL A 43 27.38 -12.09 17.36
N LYS A 44 28.31 -12.96 16.98
CA LYS A 44 28.58 -13.33 15.59
C LYS A 44 28.45 -14.84 15.45
N VAL A 45 27.55 -15.29 14.60
CA VAL A 45 27.35 -16.71 14.29
C VAL A 45 27.81 -16.94 12.86
N GLY A 46 28.86 -17.75 12.68
CA GLY A 46 29.46 -18.01 11.38
C GLY A 46 30.21 -16.80 10.77
N SER A 47 30.94 -17.05 9.69
CA SER A 47 31.72 -16.01 8.98
C SER A 47 31.67 -16.07 7.46
N LYS A 48 31.18 -17.18 6.86
CA LYS A 48 31.00 -17.38 5.42
C LYS A 48 29.77 -18.23 5.15
N LYS A 49 29.24 -18.18 3.92
CA LYS A 49 28.05 -18.95 3.47
C LYS A 49 28.38 -20.43 3.17
N GLU A 50 29.66 -20.81 3.26
CA GLU A 50 30.13 -22.18 3.11
C GLU A 50 29.98 -22.89 4.45
N GLY A 51 29.03 -23.83 4.57
CA GLY A 51 29.03 -24.81 5.68
C GLY A 51 27.95 -24.71 6.77
N GLY A 52 26.75 -24.18 6.50
CA GLY A 52 25.58 -24.46 7.37
C GLY A 52 25.69 -23.91 8.79
N HIS A 53 25.84 -22.59 8.92
CA HIS A 53 25.80 -21.92 10.21
C HIS A 53 24.43 -21.30 10.45
N ASP A 54 23.66 -21.90 11.34
CA ASP A 54 22.31 -21.45 11.69
C ASP A 54 22.25 -20.95 13.13
N GLN A 55 21.38 -19.97 13.37
CA GLN A 55 20.99 -19.56 14.71
C GLN A 55 19.49 -19.83 14.88
N THR A 56 19.16 -20.78 15.76
CA THR A 56 17.78 -21.06 16.14
C THR A 56 17.50 -20.50 17.53
N ILE A 57 16.40 -19.77 17.67
CA ILE A 57 15.90 -19.29 18.96
C ILE A 57 14.47 -19.78 19.11
N THR A 58 14.24 -20.64 20.10
CA THR A 58 12.90 -21.10 20.47
C THR A 58 12.52 -20.48 21.81
N VAL A 59 11.36 -19.83 21.87
CA VAL A 59 10.78 -19.29 23.11
C VAL A 59 9.40 -19.91 23.28
N ALA A 60 9.19 -20.65 24.37
CA ALA A 60 7.97 -21.42 24.58
C ALA A 60 6.77 -20.58 25.08
N ASN A 61 7.06 -19.45 25.72
CA ASN A 61 6.05 -18.52 26.21
C ASN A 61 6.32 -17.13 25.59
N ASP A 62 6.47 -16.09 26.40
CA ASP A 62 6.60 -14.74 25.88
C ASP A 62 8.05 -14.30 25.60
N ARG A 63 8.21 -13.51 24.54
CA ARG A 63 9.44 -12.75 24.26
C ARG A 63 9.14 -11.26 24.27
N ARG A 64 9.79 -10.52 25.18
CA ARG A 64 9.75 -9.05 25.21
C ARG A 64 11.10 -8.47 24.78
N ILE A 65 11.08 -7.49 23.87
CA ILE A 65 12.26 -6.76 23.41
C ILE A 65 11.99 -5.28 23.60
N THR A 66 12.92 -4.57 24.23
CA THR A 66 12.90 -3.11 24.34
C THR A 66 14.20 -2.56 23.77
N VAL A 67 14.08 -1.75 22.72
CA VAL A 67 15.20 -0.99 22.14
C VAL A 67 14.97 0.47 22.48
N ARG A 68 15.92 1.12 23.16
CA ARG A 68 15.76 2.51 23.63
C ARG A 68 16.15 3.55 22.57
N ASN A 69 17.08 3.20 21.69
CA ASN A 69 17.50 4.04 20.58
C ASN A 69 17.06 3.38 19.27
N ASP A 70 17.99 3.11 18.36
CA ASP A 70 17.65 2.61 17.02
C ASP A 70 17.74 1.08 16.90
N GLN A 71 16.89 0.53 16.04
CA GLN A 71 16.98 -0.85 15.57
C GLN A 71 17.15 -0.87 14.05
N THR A 72 18.28 -1.43 13.58
CA THR A 72 18.51 -1.69 12.16
C THR A 72 18.49 -3.19 11.91
N VAL A 73 17.67 -3.64 10.96
CA VAL A 73 17.62 -5.04 10.51
C VAL A 73 17.95 -5.09 9.03
N ARG A 74 18.96 -5.89 8.65
CA ARG A 74 19.34 -6.10 7.25
C ARG A 74 19.35 -7.59 6.95
N VAL A 75 18.44 -8.01 6.07
CA VAL A 75 18.35 -9.39 5.56
C VAL A 75 18.82 -9.38 4.11
N LYS A 76 19.79 -10.22 3.75
CA LYS A 76 20.39 -10.23 2.40
C LYS A 76 19.62 -11.09 1.39
N HIS A 77 18.87 -12.06 1.88
CA HIS A 77 18.01 -12.93 1.07
C HIS A 77 16.58 -12.71 1.57
N ASP A 78 15.88 -13.77 1.94
CA ASP A 78 14.45 -13.71 2.23
C ASP A 78 14.14 -13.53 3.72
N ARG A 79 12.99 -12.90 3.97
CA ARG A 79 12.37 -12.84 5.30
C ARG A 79 10.93 -13.33 5.17
N VAL A 80 10.59 -14.36 5.93
CA VAL A 80 9.21 -14.86 6.07
C VAL A 80 8.75 -14.62 7.51
N VAL A 81 7.53 -14.14 7.68
CA VAL A 81 6.91 -13.89 8.98
C VAL A 81 5.53 -14.54 8.97
N ASN A 82 5.26 -15.42 9.93
CA ASN A 82 3.96 -16.05 10.12
C ASN A 82 3.42 -15.67 11.50
N ILE A 83 2.24 -15.06 11.53
CA ILE A 83 1.55 -14.62 12.75
C ILE A 83 0.18 -15.29 12.73
N SER A 84 -0.10 -16.14 13.73
CA SER A 84 -1.31 -16.98 13.74
C SER A 84 -2.54 -16.29 14.32
N HIS A 85 -2.35 -15.19 15.03
CA HIS A 85 -3.41 -14.38 15.63
C HIS A 85 -3.28 -12.95 15.09
N ASP A 86 -2.87 -12.00 15.93
CA ASP A 86 -2.93 -10.58 15.59
C ASP A 86 -1.55 -9.94 15.42
N GLU A 87 -1.45 -9.01 14.48
CA GLU A 87 -0.32 -8.09 14.33
C GLU A 87 -0.80 -6.64 14.54
N GLY A 88 -0.17 -5.92 15.46
CA GLY A 88 -0.41 -4.50 15.69
C GLY A 88 0.82 -3.68 15.32
N LEU A 89 0.63 -2.60 14.54
CA LEU A 89 1.69 -1.66 14.22
C LEU A 89 1.26 -0.23 14.56
N TYR A 90 1.98 0.39 15.50
CA TYR A 90 1.84 1.80 15.83
C TYR A 90 3.11 2.56 15.48
N VAL A 91 2.99 3.54 14.58
CA VAL A 91 4.09 4.42 14.16
C VAL A 91 3.71 5.85 14.49
N LYS A 92 4.48 6.50 15.37
CA LYS A 92 4.17 7.86 15.86
C LYS A 92 4.43 8.95 14.82
N ASN A 93 5.51 8.78 14.05
CA ASN A 93 5.94 9.71 13.01
C ASN A 93 5.66 9.06 11.64
N ASP A 94 6.66 8.99 10.77
CA ASP A 94 6.48 8.54 9.39
C ASP A 94 6.79 7.05 9.19
N ARG A 95 5.99 6.42 8.32
CA ARG A 95 6.29 5.10 7.76
C ARG A 95 6.55 5.25 6.26
N LYS A 96 7.77 4.96 5.82
CA LYS A 96 8.13 4.86 4.39
C LYS A 96 8.26 3.39 3.99
N VAL A 97 7.62 3.00 2.89
CA VAL A 97 7.71 1.66 2.31
C VAL A 97 8.09 1.80 0.84
N THR A 98 9.12 1.09 0.43
CA THR A 98 9.54 0.98 -0.97
C THR A 98 9.61 -0.50 -1.30
N VAL A 99 8.92 -0.91 -2.37
CA VAL A 99 8.98 -2.25 -2.94
C VAL A 99 9.40 -2.08 -4.40
N GLU A 100 10.60 -2.57 -4.74
CA GLU A 100 11.13 -2.47 -6.11
C GLU A 100 10.55 -3.56 -7.02
N GLY A 101 10.14 -4.69 -6.43
CA GLY A 101 9.47 -5.78 -7.11
C GLY A 101 7.94 -5.69 -7.04
N LYS A 102 7.28 -6.85 -7.15
CA LYS A 102 5.83 -6.97 -7.04
C LYS A 102 5.37 -6.90 -5.58
N GLN A 103 4.32 -6.13 -5.32
CA GLN A 103 3.59 -6.16 -4.05
C GLN A 103 2.22 -6.82 -4.28
N GLU A 104 2.01 -7.96 -3.62
CA GLU A 104 0.71 -8.63 -3.57
C GLU A 104 0.09 -8.47 -2.18
N GLN A 105 -1.21 -8.24 -2.13
CA GLN A 105 -1.96 -8.15 -0.88
C GLN A 105 -3.32 -8.84 -1.04
N SER A 106 -3.66 -9.68 -0.06
CA SER A 106 -4.96 -10.31 0.06
C SER A 106 -5.52 -10.03 1.45
N THR A 107 -6.76 -9.55 1.50
CA THR A 107 -7.51 -9.33 2.74
C THR A 107 -8.79 -10.15 2.62
N THR A 108 -8.97 -11.14 3.49
CA THR A 108 -10.15 -12.03 3.48
C THR A 108 -11.35 -11.42 4.20
N GLY A 109 -11.08 -10.66 5.27
CA GLY A 109 -12.07 -9.83 5.96
C GLY A 109 -12.13 -8.41 5.39
N ASP A 110 -12.55 -7.47 6.23
CA ASP A 110 -12.70 -6.07 5.82
C ASP A 110 -11.37 -5.34 5.70
N HIS A 111 -11.24 -4.49 4.68
CA HIS A 111 -10.16 -3.52 4.56
C HIS A 111 -10.71 -2.10 4.75
N ILE A 112 -10.36 -1.48 5.88
CA ILE A 112 -10.82 -0.13 6.23
C ILE A 112 -9.61 0.81 6.21
N SER A 113 -9.71 1.90 5.44
CA SER A 113 -8.67 2.93 5.35
C SER A 113 -9.26 4.30 5.68
N LEU A 114 -8.75 4.93 6.74
CA LEU A 114 -9.08 6.30 7.12
C LEU A 114 -7.84 7.19 6.95
N VAL A 115 -7.88 8.07 5.95
CA VAL A 115 -6.86 9.08 5.73
C VAL A 115 -7.44 10.43 6.15
N LYS A 116 -6.93 11.00 7.26
CA LYS A 116 -7.36 12.32 7.76
C LYS A 116 -6.74 13.48 6.95
N GLY A 117 -5.60 13.24 6.33
CA GLY A 117 -4.94 14.16 5.42
C GLY A 117 -5.23 13.84 3.95
N THR A 118 -4.28 14.12 3.08
CA THR A 118 -4.38 13.85 1.64
C THR A 118 -4.05 12.39 1.32
N HIS A 119 -4.82 11.79 0.41
CA HIS A 119 -4.51 10.49 -0.21
C HIS A 119 -4.24 10.71 -1.70
N SER A 120 -2.96 10.72 -2.08
CA SER A 120 -2.54 10.77 -3.48
C SER A 120 -2.24 9.36 -4.01
N LEU A 121 -2.60 9.12 -5.27
CA LEU A 121 -2.31 7.87 -5.97
C LEU A 121 -1.84 8.21 -7.39
N GLU A 122 -0.62 7.79 -7.72
CA GLU A 122 -0.08 7.85 -9.08
C GLU A 122 0.12 6.41 -9.57
N VAL A 123 -0.43 6.09 -10.73
CA VAL A 123 -0.26 4.78 -11.39
C VAL A 123 0.26 5.06 -12.80
N LYS A 124 1.48 4.62 -13.07
CA LYS A 124 2.13 4.83 -14.39
C LYS A 124 1.61 3.89 -15.48
N GLY A 125 1.04 2.75 -15.07
CA GLY A 125 0.33 1.81 -15.95
C GLY A 125 -1.18 1.87 -15.72
N ASP A 126 -1.84 0.74 -15.89
CA ASP A 126 -3.30 0.66 -15.75
C ASP A 126 -3.75 0.52 -14.29
N LEU A 127 -4.83 1.22 -13.94
CA LEU A 127 -5.56 1.01 -12.70
C LEU A 127 -6.89 0.32 -13.02
N ALA A 128 -6.98 -0.98 -12.73
CA ALA A 128 -8.22 -1.74 -12.84
C ALA A 128 -8.84 -1.95 -11.45
N ARG A 129 -10.17 -1.74 -11.33
CA ARG A 129 -10.93 -2.02 -10.11
C ARG A 129 -12.16 -2.86 -10.45
N LYS A 130 -12.26 -4.03 -9.84
CA LYS A 130 -13.43 -4.91 -9.94
C LYS A 130 -14.14 -4.92 -8.60
N VAL A 131 -15.42 -4.56 -8.60
CA VAL A 131 -16.27 -4.54 -7.41
C VAL A 131 -17.48 -5.40 -7.68
N ALA A 132 -17.69 -6.45 -6.87
CA ALA A 132 -18.85 -7.34 -7.02
C ALA A 132 -20.13 -6.72 -6.44
N GLY A 133 -20.00 -5.96 -5.35
CA GLY A 133 -21.08 -5.18 -4.74
C GLY A 133 -21.16 -3.77 -5.31
N ALA A 134 -21.61 -2.83 -4.48
CA ALA A 134 -21.72 -1.42 -4.86
C ALA A 134 -20.35 -0.71 -4.82
N LEU A 135 -20.11 0.16 -5.80
CA LEU A 135 -19.06 1.17 -5.77
C LEU A 135 -19.70 2.55 -5.52
N GLY A 136 -19.48 3.12 -4.33
CA GLY A 136 -20.01 4.43 -3.95
C GLY A 136 -18.91 5.50 -3.88
N ILE A 137 -19.21 6.70 -4.39
CA ILE A 137 -18.33 7.87 -4.30
C ILE A 137 -19.17 9.05 -3.80
N LYS A 138 -18.83 9.58 -2.63
CA LYS A 138 -19.42 10.81 -2.10
C LYS A 138 -18.33 11.85 -1.93
N VAL A 139 -18.45 12.96 -2.64
CA VAL A 139 -17.52 14.08 -2.58
C VAL A 139 -18.27 15.34 -2.19
N ARG A 140 -17.66 16.16 -1.33
CA ARG A 140 -18.28 17.40 -0.84
C ARG A 140 -18.26 18.51 -1.90
N ASN A 141 -17.12 18.66 -2.58
CA ASN A 141 -16.87 19.79 -3.47
C ASN A 141 -17.04 19.35 -4.92
N GLU A 142 -15.98 18.80 -5.52
CA GLU A 142 -15.94 18.53 -6.96
C GLU A 142 -15.36 17.15 -7.25
N ILE A 143 -15.89 16.51 -8.29
CA ILE A 143 -15.27 15.35 -8.95
C ILE A 143 -14.80 15.82 -10.32
N VAL A 144 -13.50 15.70 -10.57
CA VAL A 144 -12.91 15.94 -11.89
C VAL A 144 -12.47 14.60 -12.48
N LEU A 145 -12.96 14.30 -13.68
CA LEU A 145 -12.51 13.17 -14.48
C LEU A 145 -11.91 13.72 -15.77
N GLU A 146 -10.60 13.61 -15.89
CA GLU A 146 -9.86 14.03 -17.07
C GLU A 146 -9.39 12.80 -17.85
N SER A 147 -9.66 12.79 -19.14
CA SER A 147 -9.17 11.76 -20.07
C SER A 147 -8.65 12.44 -21.31
N GLY A 148 -7.44 12.08 -21.74
CA GLY A 148 -6.94 12.49 -23.06
C GLY A 148 -7.67 11.81 -24.22
N GLY A 149 -8.46 10.76 -23.93
CA GLY A 149 -9.29 10.05 -24.89
C GLY A 149 -10.78 10.22 -24.55
N ASN A 150 -11.49 9.09 -24.51
CA ASN A 150 -12.91 9.08 -24.16
C ASN A 150 -13.11 8.75 -22.67
N ILE A 151 -14.23 9.21 -22.13
CA ILE A 151 -14.82 8.65 -20.91
C ILE A 151 -16.03 7.83 -21.32
N THR A 152 -16.09 6.56 -20.92
CA THR A 152 -17.20 5.65 -21.27
C THR A 152 -17.87 5.11 -20.01
N LEU A 153 -19.19 5.26 -19.92
CA LEU A 153 -20.02 4.70 -18.85
C LEU A 153 -20.93 3.66 -19.46
N LYS A 154 -20.67 2.37 -19.20
CA LYS A 154 -21.43 1.25 -19.75
C LYS A 154 -22.36 0.64 -18.70
N VAL A 155 -23.62 0.43 -19.07
CA VAL A 155 -24.64 -0.25 -18.25
C VAL A 155 -25.34 -1.29 -19.12
N GLY A 156 -25.12 -2.58 -18.81
CA GLY A 156 -25.63 -3.68 -19.65
C GLY A 156 -25.14 -3.56 -21.10
N GLY A 157 -26.08 -3.52 -22.04
CA GLY A 157 -25.79 -3.31 -23.47
C GLY A 157 -25.62 -1.83 -23.88
N SER A 158 -25.98 -0.88 -23.02
CA SER A 158 -26.01 0.55 -23.32
C SER A 158 -24.75 1.27 -22.83
N PHE A 159 -24.44 2.43 -23.43
CA PHE A 159 -23.30 3.24 -23.05
C PHE A 159 -23.57 4.74 -23.19
N ILE A 160 -22.83 5.53 -22.40
CA ILE A 160 -22.62 6.97 -22.60
C ILE A 160 -21.12 7.15 -22.89
N VAL A 161 -20.79 7.88 -23.96
CA VAL A 161 -19.41 8.21 -24.30
C VAL A 161 -19.25 9.73 -24.36
N ILE A 162 -18.22 10.24 -23.70
CA ILE A 162 -17.78 11.64 -23.76
C ILE A 162 -16.49 11.69 -24.58
N HIS A 163 -16.48 12.49 -25.64
CA HIS A 163 -15.35 12.66 -26.56
C HIS A 163 -14.59 13.97 -26.31
N ALA A 164 -13.29 13.99 -26.63
CA ALA A 164 -12.43 15.16 -26.46
C ALA A 164 -12.81 16.39 -27.34
N GLY A 165 -13.59 16.19 -28.40
CA GLY A 165 -13.89 17.22 -29.42
C GLY A 165 -14.93 18.28 -29.04
N GLY A 166 -15.45 18.29 -27.82
CA GLY A 166 -16.37 19.33 -27.34
C GLY A 166 -17.64 19.47 -28.19
N GLY A 167 -18.57 18.52 -28.08
CA GLY A 167 -19.83 18.59 -28.82
C GLY A 167 -20.84 17.54 -28.35
N GLY A 168 -21.65 17.92 -27.36
CA GLY A 168 -22.96 17.30 -27.09
C GLY A 168 -22.96 15.86 -26.54
N TYR A 169 -23.72 15.66 -25.47
CA TYR A 169 -24.18 14.34 -25.07
C TYR A 169 -25.01 13.72 -26.20
N HIS A 170 -24.48 12.70 -26.87
CA HIS A 170 -25.29 11.84 -27.74
C HIS A 170 -25.69 10.61 -26.93
N GLY A 171 -26.68 10.79 -26.04
CA GLY A 171 -27.44 9.64 -25.55
C GLY A 171 -28.16 8.99 -26.73
N ALA A 172 -28.43 7.69 -26.67
CA ALA A 172 -29.28 7.02 -27.65
C ALA A 172 -30.68 7.65 -27.60
N GLU A 173 -30.89 8.74 -28.34
CA GLU A 173 -32.19 9.25 -28.70
C GLU A 173 -32.72 8.28 -29.74
N ASN A 174 -33.79 7.59 -29.38
CA ASN A 174 -34.62 6.87 -30.32
C ASN A 174 -34.95 7.85 -31.45
N GLN A 175 -34.58 7.55 -32.69
CA GLN A 175 -34.88 8.41 -33.83
C GLN A 175 -36.39 8.49 -34.04
N SER A 176 -37.03 9.47 -33.41
CA SER A 176 -38.36 9.95 -33.75
C SER A 176 -38.35 11.49 -33.76
N GLN A 177 -37.84 12.02 -34.87
CA GLN A 177 -38.42 13.10 -35.67
C GLN A 177 -39.41 14.06 -34.97
N GLN A 178 -39.09 15.36 -35.06
CA GLN A 178 -39.89 16.42 -35.73
C GLN A 178 -40.62 17.55 -34.96
N TRP A 179 -40.24 18.79 -35.35
CA TRP A 179 -40.88 20.14 -35.36
C TRP A 179 -41.25 20.80 -34.01
N TRP A 180 -40.88 22.08 -33.77
CA TRP A 180 -41.46 23.25 -34.45
C TRP A 180 -40.44 24.38 -34.70
N GLN A 181 -40.18 24.69 -35.97
CA GLN A 181 -40.01 26.09 -36.40
C GLN A 181 -41.41 26.59 -36.71
N SER A 182 -41.97 27.47 -35.88
CA SER A 182 -43.11 28.29 -36.28
C SER A 182 -42.57 29.39 -37.19
N GLY A 183 -42.90 29.30 -38.48
CA GLY A 183 -42.53 30.29 -39.47
C GLY A 183 -43.24 31.62 -39.26
N ASP A 184 -42.55 32.69 -39.67
CA ASP A 184 -43.22 33.85 -40.25
C ASP A 184 -42.40 34.28 -41.47
N THR A 185 -42.62 33.60 -42.59
CA THR A 185 -42.21 34.07 -43.92
C THR A 185 -43.41 34.75 -44.55
N GLY A 186 -43.66 36.00 -44.16
CA GLY A 186 -44.55 36.90 -44.89
C GLY A 186 -43.93 37.24 -46.25
N THR A 187 -44.21 36.43 -47.26
CA THR A 187 -44.05 36.81 -48.67
C THR A 187 -45.38 36.58 -49.39
N GLY A 188 -45.89 37.62 -50.03
CA GLY A 188 -47.05 37.59 -50.93
C GLY A 188 -47.22 38.96 -51.61
N PRO A 189 -47.61 39.03 -52.90
CA PRO A 189 -46.77 39.69 -53.90
C PRO A 189 -47.37 40.89 -54.67
N ALA A 190 -46.45 41.69 -55.22
CA ALA A 190 -46.39 42.40 -56.52
C ALA A 190 -47.62 43.11 -57.15
N THR A 191 -47.42 44.38 -57.57
CA THR A 191 -47.45 44.92 -58.97
C THR A 191 -47.20 46.45 -58.95
N GLY A 192 -46.18 46.99 -59.65
CA GLY A 192 -46.27 47.82 -60.89
C GLY A 192 -47.10 49.13 -60.73
N GLY A 193 -46.73 50.35 -61.10
CA GLY A 193 -45.64 50.99 -61.85
C GLY A 193 -46.09 52.42 -62.25
N ALA A 194 -45.12 53.31 -62.52
CA ALA A 194 -45.18 54.58 -63.30
C ALA A 194 -45.89 55.87 -62.80
N GLU A 195 -45.07 56.93 -62.69
CA GLU A 195 -45.18 58.33 -63.18
C GLU A 195 -46.48 59.17 -63.11
N GLY A 196 -46.34 60.45 -62.75
CA GLY A 196 -47.23 61.52 -63.24
C GLY A 196 -47.42 62.73 -62.32
N ALA A 197 -47.13 63.93 -62.84
CA ALA A 197 -47.13 65.23 -62.16
C ALA A 197 -48.53 65.85 -61.91
N GLY A 198 -48.58 66.84 -61.01
CA GLY A 198 -49.50 67.99 -61.13
C GLY A 198 -50.30 68.40 -59.89
N ARG A 199 -49.77 69.35 -59.11
CA ARG A 199 -50.32 70.71 -58.84
C ARG A 199 -49.65 71.33 -57.62
#